data_AF-A0A0R1DU48-F1
#
_entry.id   AF-A0A0R1DU48-F1
#
_cell.length_a   1.000
_cell.length_b   1.000
_cell.length_c   1.000
_cell.angle_alpha   90.00
_cell.angle_beta   90.00
_cell.angle_gamma   90.00
#
_symmetry.space_group_name_H-M   'P 1'
#
loop_
_entity.id
_entity.type
_entity.pdbx_description
1 polymer ?
#
loop_
_entity_poly.entity_id
_entity_poly.type
_entity_poly.pdbx_seq_one_letter_code
_entity_poly.pdbx_strand_id
1 'polypeptide(L)'
;MGIAYSILNVSNYFYFTSFWQIVRGYDFVDQEIKNLTTTKSGSHVENFEEELRDLWSFHWTLSRMASRISRVYGVQMIVSRTEYVLFSVVFGYVGIICMFQGLSLNILHVGLIYLVRTLDFFLIDVICDMTARYQNQPKHELVEGELNQKALSAYLIYESSMRLDLKVCGLYFSNRGRWLEMMGAIACHATLLLQFHLTLSK
;
A
#
# COMPACT_ATOMS: atom_id res chain seq x y z
N MET A 1 1.44 -26.22 -11.25
CA MET A 1 1.74 -24.77 -11.39
C MET A 1 0.50 -23.88 -11.34
N GLY A 2 -0.65 -24.25 -11.91
CA GLY A 2 -1.85 -23.37 -11.94
C GLY A 2 -2.42 -22.97 -10.57
N ILE A 3 -2.56 -23.89 -9.62
CA ILE A 3 -3.21 -23.61 -8.32
C ILE A 3 -2.39 -22.64 -7.47
N ALA A 4 -1.06 -22.83 -7.39
CA ALA A 4 -0.18 -21.96 -6.61
C ALA A 4 -0.16 -20.51 -7.16
N TYR A 5 -0.12 -20.38 -8.49
CA TYR A 5 -0.16 -19.08 -9.17
C TYR A 5 -1.49 -18.34 -8.93
N SER A 6 -2.61 -19.06 -8.97
CA SER A 6 -3.93 -18.51 -8.63
C SER A 6 -3.99 -18.06 -7.16
N ILE A 7 -3.44 -18.83 -6.22
CA ILE A 7 -3.41 -18.46 -4.79
C ILE A 7 -2.63 -17.15 -4.57
N LEU A 8 -1.46 -17.01 -5.21
CA LEU A 8 -0.64 -15.79 -5.11
C LEU A 8 -1.40 -14.55 -5.63
N ASN A 9 -2.03 -14.64 -6.80
CA ASN A 9 -2.78 -13.52 -7.37
C ASN A 9 -4.03 -13.16 -6.54
N VAL A 10 -4.78 -14.18 -6.12
CA VAL A 10 -5.98 -13.99 -5.27
C VAL A 10 -5.62 -13.31 -3.96
N SER A 11 -4.46 -13.65 -3.38
CA SER A 11 -4.03 -13.07 -2.11
C SER A 11 -3.56 -11.62 -2.26
N ASN A 12 -2.89 -11.26 -3.36
CA ASN A 12 -2.56 -9.87 -3.68
C ASN A 12 -3.84 -9.02 -3.84
N TYR A 13 -4.86 -9.57 -4.50
CA TYR A 13 -6.16 -8.94 -4.62
C TYR A 13 -6.84 -8.75 -3.26
N PHE A 14 -6.93 -9.79 -2.44
CA PHE A 14 -7.53 -9.67 -1.09
C PHE A 14 -6.77 -8.68 -0.20
N TYR A 15 -5.44 -8.65 -0.30
CA TYR A 15 -4.62 -7.68 0.39
C TYR A 15 -5.00 -6.26 -0.03
N PHE A 16 -5.03 -5.99 -1.34
CA PHE A 16 -5.44 -4.68 -1.86
C PHE A 16 -6.85 -4.29 -1.41
N THR A 17 -7.84 -5.16 -1.58
CA THR A 17 -9.23 -4.87 -1.19
C THR A 17 -9.36 -4.60 0.30
N SER A 18 -8.64 -5.33 1.15
CA SER A 18 -8.67 -5.12 2.60
C SER A 18 -8.12 -3.75 2.98
N PHE A 19 -6.99 -3.34 2.41
CA PHE A 19 -6.42 -2.01 2.64
C PHE A 19 -7.28 -0.90 2.03
N TRP A 20 -7.92 -1.14 0.89
CA TRP A 20 -8.87 -0.22 0.30
C TRP A 20 -10.04 0.08 1.26
N GLN A 21 -10.61 -0.95 1.89
CA GLN A 21 -11.66 -0.74 2.90
C GLN A 21 -11.17 0.07 4.10
N ILE A 22 -9.95 -0.19 4.57
CA ILE A 22 -9.36 0.54 5.69
C ILE A 22 -9.15 2.02 5.34
N VAL A 23 -8.62 2.32 4.16
CA VAL A 23 -8.42 3.70 3.70
C VAL A 23 -9.74 4.45 3.62
N ARG A 24 -10.80 3.83 3.09
CA ARG A 24 -12.14 4.42 3.11
C ARG A 24 -12.66 4.65 4.53
N GLY A 25 -12.36 3.74 5.45
CA GLY A 25 -12.68 3.91 6.87
C GLY A 25 -11.96 5.12 7.48
N TYR A 26 -10.69 5.35 7.12
CA TYR A 26 -9.97 6.55 7.56
C TYR A 26 -10.52 7.84 6.97
N ASP A 27 -10.85 7.84 5.68
CA ASP A 27 -11.45 9.00 5.01
C ASP A 27 -12.79 9.39 5.65
N PHE A 28 -13.62 8.38 5.99
CA PHE A 28 -14.85 8.59 6.75
C PHE A 28 -14.60 9.20 8.14
N VAL A 29 -13.64 8.67 8.91
CA VAL A 29 -13.26 9.23 10.22
C VAL A 29 -12.80 10.68 10.08
N ASP A 30 -11.98 11.00 9.07
CA ASP A 30 -11.47 12.36 8.87
C ASP A 30 -12.58 13.33 8.52
N GLN A 31 -13.48 12.96 7.60
CA GLN A 31 -14.66 13.75 7.24
C GLN A 31 -15.59 13.97 8.44
N GLU A 32 -15.84 12.94 9.23
CA GLU A 32 -16.73 13.05 10.37
C GLU A 32 -16.13 13.91 11.50
N ILE A 33 -14.82 13.81 11.76
CA ILE A 33 -14.14 14.74 12.68
C ILE A 33 -14.30 16.18 12.22
N LYS A 34 -14.11 16.46 10.92
CA LYS A 34 -14.28 17.80 10.33
C LYS A 34 -15.71 18.31 10.44
N ASN A 35 -16.69 17.45 10.20
CA ASN A 35 -18.11 17.80 10.36
C ASN A 35 -18.42 18.14 11.83
N LEU A 36 -17.89 17.36 12.77
CA LEU A 36 -18.07 17.60 14.20
C LEU A 36 -17.44 18.92 14.66
N THR A 37 -16.23 19.24 14.21
CA THR A 37 -15.57 20.52 14.54
C THR A 37 -16.26 21.73 13.90
N THR A 38 -16.69 21.63 12.64
CA THR A 38 -17.33 22.75 11.92
C THR A 38 -18.77 23.00 12.35
N THR A 39 -19.55 21.94 12.61
CA THR A 39 -20.99 22.05 12.92
C THR A 39 -21.25 22.37 14.40
N LYS A 40 -20.37 21.92 15.31
CA LYS A 40 -20.61 22.01 16.77
C LYS A 40 -19.78 23.11 17.48
N SER A 41 -18.96 23.87 16.75
CA SER A 41 -18.22 25.05 17.27
C SER A 41 -19.13 26.18 17.80
N GLY A 42 -20.43 26.19 17.45
CA GLY A 42 -21.39 27.20 17.92
C GLY A 42 -22.32 26.79 19.06
N SER A 43 -22.28 25.54 19.53
CA SER A 43 -23.26 25.00 20.49
C SER A 43 -22.61 23.96 21.41
N HIS A 44 -22.62 24.23 22.72
CA HIS A 44 -22.21 23.28 23.76
C HIS A 44 -23.15 22.06 23.74
N VAL A 45 -22.77 21.00 23.02
CA VAL A 45 -23.52 19.73 23.02
C VAL A 45 -22.86 18.75 23.97
N GLU A 46 -23.63 18.25 24.94
CA GLU A 46 -23.21 17.34 26.02
C GLU A 46 -22.59 16.00 25.54
N ASN A 47 -22.67 15.67 24.24
CA ASN A 47 -22.22 14.38 23.68
C ASN A 47 -21.02 14.47 22.71
N PHE A 48 -20.42 15.65 22.52
CA PHE A 48 -19.30 15.82 21.60
C PHE A 48 -18.07 14.96 21.98
N GLU A 49 -17.76 14.87 23.27
CA GLU A 49 -16.63 14.07 23.76
C GLU A 49 -16.85 12.56 23.56
N GLU A 50 -18.10 12.10 23.64
CA GLU A 50 -18.46 10.69 23.42
C GLU A 50 -18.33 10.29 21.96
N GLU A 51 -18.90 11.08 21.03
CA GLU A 51 -18.80 10.82 19.60
C GLU A 51 -17.34 10.87 19.11
N LEU A 52 -16.54 11.81 19.62
CA LEU A 52 -15.11 11.91 19.28
C LEU A 52 -14.33 10.69 19.78
N ARG A 53 -14.61 10.23 21.00
CA ARG A 53 -14.00 9.03 21.58
C ARG A 53 -14.35 7.78 20.78
N ASP A 54 -15.61 7.65 20.36
CA ASP A 54 -16.07 6.53 19.54
C ASP A 54 -15.36 6.52 18.19
N LEU A 55 -15.22 7.68 17.55
CA LEU A 55 -14.55 7.83 16.26
C LEU A 55 -13.05 7.52 16.34
N TRP A 56 -12.38 7.91 17.44
CA TRP A 56 -11.00 7.50 17.71
C TRP A 56 -10.86 6.01 18.01
N SER A 57 -11.81 5.42 18.74
CA SER A 57 -11.82 3.97 18.99
C SER A 57 -11.98 3.17 17.69
N PHE A 58 -12.76 3.71 16.74
CA PHE A 58 -12.95 3.13 15.42
C PHE A 58 -11.67 3.24 14.58
N HIS A 59 -11.05 4.43 14.52
CA HIS A 59 -9.76 4.60 13.85
C HIS A 59 -8.66 3.70 14.46
N TRP A 60 -8.64 3.54 15.78
CA TRP A 60 -7.75 2.59 16.48
C TRP A 60 -7.97 1.15 16.03
N THR A 61 -9.24 0.75 15.91
CA THR A 61 -9.60 -0.58 15.41
C THR A 61 -9.14 -0.78 13.97
N LEU A 62 -9.32 0.22 13.09
CA LEU A 62 -8.84 0.20 11.70
C LEU A 62 -7.32 0.06 11.61
N SER A 63 -6.57 0.82 12.40
CA SER A 63 -5.10 0.70 12.46
C SER A 63 -4.65 -0.66 12.96
N ARG A 64 -5.30 -1.19 14.00
CA ARG A 64 -5.02 -2.54 14.50
C ARG A 64 -5.30 -3.60 13.44
N MET A 65 -6.37 -3.45 12.66
CA MET A 65 -6.68 -4.32 11.52
C MET A 65 -5.62 -4.23 10.44
N ALA A 66 -5.20 -3.01 10.06
CA ALA A 66 -4.15 -2.78 9.07
C ALA A 66 -2.84 -3.48 9.46
N SER A 67 -2.41 -3.36 10.72
CA SER A 67 -1.22 -4.04 11.25
C SER A 67 -1.35 -5.56 11.20
N ARG A 68 -2.50 -6.10 11.62
CA ARG A 68 -2.75 -7.55 11.60
C ARG A 68 -2.73 -8.12 10.18
N ILE A 69 -3.39 -7.44 9.23
CA ILE A 69 -3.42 -7.84 7.82
C ILE A 69 -2.01 -7.78 7.23
N SER A 70 -1.28 -6.68 7.47
CA SER A 70 0.11 -6.54 7.02
C SER A 70 1.00 -7.67 7.55
N ARG A 71 0.81 -8.08 8.81
CA ARG A 71 1.56 -9.18 9.41
C ARG A 71 1.21 -10.54 8.80
N VAL A 72 -0.06 -10.83 8.54
CA VAL A 72 -0.51 -12.12 7.99
C VAL A 72 -0.07 -12.28 6.54
N TYR A 73 -0.26 -11.25 5.72
CA TYR A 73 0.10 -11.30 4.30
C TYR A 73 1.55 -10.95 4.03
N GLY A 74 2.32 -10.47 5.01
CA GLY A 74 3.67 -9.95 4.79
C GLY A 74 4.62 -10.96 4.15
N VAL A 75 4.63 -12.23 4.62
CA VAL A 75 5.49 -13.28 4.04
C VAL A 75 5.09 -13.55 2.60
N GLN A 76 3.79 -13.61 2.35
CA GLN A 76 3.26 -13.85 1.02
C GLN A 76 3.57 -12.70 0.05
N MET A 77 3.51 -11.45 0.53
CA MET A 77 3.88 -10.28 -0.25
C MET A 77 5.36 -10.30 -0.64
N ILE A 78 6.25 -10.74 0.26
CA ILE A 78 7.67 -10.91 -0.05
C ILE A 78 7.85 -11.96 -1.14
N VAL A 79 7.27 -13.14 -0.97
CA VAL A 79 7.36 -14.22 -1.95
C VAL A 79 6.84 -13.77 -3.32
N SER A 80 5.68 -13.11 -3.35
CA SER A 80 5.07 -12.63 -4.60
C SER A 80 5.93 -11.57 -5.29
N ARG A 81 6.59 -10.67 -4.53
CA ARG A 81 7.51 -9.68 -5.11
C ARG A 81 8.80 -10.31 -5.62
N THR A 82 9.39 -11.26 -4.90
CA THR A 82 10.59 -11.96 -5.38
C THR A 82 10.30 -12.73 -6.66
N GLU A 83 9.17 -13.44 -6.71
CA GLU A 83 8.70 -14.11 -7.93
C GLU A 83 8.53 -13.10 -9.08
N TYR A 84 7.89 -11.95 -8.82
CA TYR A 84 7.70 -10.91 -9.81
C TYR A 84 9.02 -10.35 -10.35
N VAL A 85 10.01 -10.06 -9.49
CA VAL A 85 11.32 -9.54 -9.92
C VAL A 85 12.02 -10.56 -10.82
N LEU A 86 12.07 -11.83 -10.41
CA LEU A 86 12.70 -12.89 -11.21
C LEU A 86 12.00 -13.08 -12.55
N PHE A 87 10.67 -13.14 -12.55
CA PHE A 87 9.86 -13.24 -13.75
C PHE A 87 10.12 -12.05 -14.68
N SER A 88 10.08 -10.83 -14.15
CA SER A 88 10.27 -9.59 -14.91
C SER A 88 11.65 -9.48 -15.55
N VAL A 89 12.71 -9.89 -14.86
CA VAL A 89 14.07 -9.88 -15.39
C VAL A 89 14.21 -10.86 -16.56
N VAL A 90 13.74 -12.11 -16.39
CA VAL A 90 13.85 -13.15 -17.42
C VAL A 90 12.99 -12.81 -18.64
N PHE A 91 11.72 -12.44 -18.42
CA PHE A 91 10.81 -12.13 -19.52
C PHE A 91 11.11 -10.79 -20.18
N GLY A 92 11.66 -9.82 -19.45
CA GLY A 92 12.19 -8.59 -20.02
C GLY A 92 13.33 -8.88 -21.00
N TYR A 93 14.27 -9.73 -20.61
CA TYR A 93 15.35 -10.19 -21.49
C TYR A 93 14.83 -10.92 -22.75
N VAL A 94 13.95 -11.91 -22.58
CA VAL A 94 13.35 -12.65 -23.70
C VAL A 94 12.56 -11.70 -24.62
N GLY A 95 11.79 -10.78 -24.02
CA GLY A 95 11.01 -9.79 -24.75
C GLY A 95 11.88 -8.90 -25.66
N ILE A 96 13.03 -8.45 -25.17
CA ILE A 96 13.97 -7.64 -25.96
C ILE A 96 14.48 -8.43 -27.17
N ILE A 97 14.91 -9.68 -26.97
CA ILE A 97 15.39 -10.53 -28.09
C ILE A 97 14.29 -10.75 -29.12
N CYS A 98 13.07 -11.08 -28.66
CA CYS A 98 11.98 -11.35 -29.57
C CYS A 98 11.49 -10.11 -30.32
N MET A 99 11.60 -8.90 -29.76
CA MET A 99 11.28 -7.68 -30.51
C MET A 99 12.10 -7.56 -31.80
N PHE A 100 13.34 -8.06 -31.81
CA PHE A 100 14.19 -8.06 -33.00
C PHE A 100 13.91 -9.21 -33.97
N GLN A 101 13.27 -10.30 -33.51
CA GLN A 101 13.02 -11.52 -34.29
C GLN A 101 11.57 -11.64 -34.81
N GLY A 102 10.66 -10.80 -34.31
CA GLY A 102 9.25 -10.76 -34.72
C GLY A 102 8.28 -11.05 -33.58
N LEU A 103 7.07 -10.52 -33.70
CA LEU A 103 6.06 -10.50 -32.64
C LEU A 103 5.12 -11.70 -32.77
N SER A 104 5.11 -12.60 -31.78
CA SER A 104 4.19 -13.75 -31.73
C SER A 104 3.04 -13.52 -30.76
N LEU A 105 1.90 -14.19 -30.98
CA LEU A 105 0.73 -14.12 -30.09
C LEU A 105 1.05 -14.56 -28.66
N ASN A 106 1.96 -15.53 -28.48
CA ASN A 106 2.40 -15.97 -27.16
C ASN A 106 3.18 -14.88 -26.42
N ILE A 107 4.01 -14.11 -27.13
CA ILE A 107 4.76 -12.99 -26.55
C ILE A 107 3.80 -11.87 -26.14
N LEU A 108 2.79 -11.57 -26.96
CA LEU A 108 1.75 -10.61 -26.59
C LEU A 108 0.99 -11.04 -25.33
N HIS A 109 0.61 -12.32 -25.25
CA HIS A 109 -0.07 -12.86 -24.09
C HIS A 109 0.77 -12.72 -22.81
N VAL A 110 2.06 -13.08 -22.88
CA VAL A 110 3.00 -12.93 -21.77
C VAL A 110 3.22 -11.46 -21.40
N GLY A 111 3.33 -10.57 -22.39
CA GLY A 111 3.45 -9.13 -22.18
C GLY A 111 2.23 -8.52 -21.48
N LEU A 112 1.03 -8.98 -21.82
CA LEU A 112 -0.20 -8.57 -21.13
C LEU A 112 -0.21 -9.03 -19.68
N ILE A 113 0.17 -10.28 -19.40
CA ILE A 113 0.30 -10.78 -18.03
C ILE A 113 1.30 -9.92 -17.23
N TYR A 114 2.45 -9.61 -17.83
CA TYR A 114 3.46 -8.74 -17.23
C TYR A 114 2.89 -7.36 -16.87
N LEU A 115 2.14 -6.73 -17.78
CA LEU A 115 1.52 -5.43 -17.54
C LEU A 115 0.51 -5.48 -16.38
N VAL A 116 -0.39 -6.47 -16.38
CA VAL A 116 -1.39 -6.64 -15.32
C VAL A 116 -0.71 -6.81 -13.97
N ARG A 117 0.31 -7.67 -13.86
CA ARG A 117 1.04 -7.87 -12.61
C ARG A 117 1.77 -6.62 -12.15
N THR A 118 2.34 -5.87 -13.08
CA THR A 118 3.03 -4.60 -12.78
C THR A 118 2.06 -3.58 -12.20
N LEU A 119 0.86 -3.49 -12.77
CA LEU A 119 -0.22 -2.63 -12.26
C LEU A 119 -0.71 -3.09 -10.89
N ASP A 120 -0.88 -4.39 -10.66
CA ASP A 120 -1.31 -4.93 -9.36
C ASP A 120 -0.33 -4.54 -8.24
N PHE A 121 0.98 -4.74 -8.44
CA PHE A 121 1.97 -4.34 -7.45
C PHE A 121 2.06 -2.82 -7.27
N PHE A 122 1.90 -2.05 -8.35
CA PHE A 122 1.83 -0.60 -8.24
C PHE A 122 0.64 -0.16 -7.38
N LEU A 123 -0.55 -0.71 -7.61
CA LEU A 123 -1.76 -0.41 -6.84
C LEU A 123 -1.61 -0.78 -5.36
N ILE A 124 -0.96 -1.91 -5.07
CA ILE A 124 -0.65 -2.32 -3.69
C ILE A 124 0.30 -1.32 -3.02
N ASP A 125 1.31 -0.84 -3.72
CA ASP A 125 2.29 0.12 -3.17
C ASP A 125 1.64 1.49 -2.96
N VAL A 126 0.72 1.88 -3.86
CA VAL A 126 -0.10 3.09 -3.72
C VAL A 126 -1.02 3.00 -2.51
N ILE A 127 -1.74 1.89 -2.32
CA ILE A 127 -2.71 1.81 -1.21
C ILE A 127 -2.00 1.73 0.15
N CYS A 128 -0.83 1.09 0.22
CA CYS A 128 -0.01 1.09 1.43
C CYS A 128 0.50 2.50 1.77
N ASP A 129 0.99 3.24 0.77
CA ASP A 129 1.41 4.63 0.92
C ASP A 129 0.23 5.53 1.38
N MET A 130 -0.94 5.37 0.78
CA MET A 130 -2.16 6.08 1.21
C MET A 130 -2.52 5.75 2.67
N THR A 131 -2.53 4.47 3.03
CA THR A 131 -2.86 4.02 4.40
C THR A 131 -1.90 4.63 5.43
N ALA A 132 -0.60 4.64 5.12
CA ALA A 132 0.40 5.26 5.98
C ALA A 132 0.22 6.78 6.09
N ARG A 133 -0.14 7.47 4.98
CA ARG A 133 -0.37 8.92 5.00
C ARG A 133 -1.59 9.31 5.80
N TYR A 134 -2.74 8.68 5.56
CA TYR A 134 -3.97 8.95 6.30
C TYR A 134 -3.80 8.77 7.80
N GLN A 135 -3.05 7.74 8.19
CA GLN A 135 -2.82 7.43 9.59
C GLN A 135 -1.80 8.36 10.28
N ASN A 136 -0.86 8.94 9.51
CA ASN A 136 0.13 9.90 10.02
C ASN A 136 -0.29 11.37 9.79
N GLN A 137 -1.48 11.62 9.25
CA GLN A 137 -1.92 12.98 8.96
C GLN A 137 -2.20 13.71 10.29
N PRO A 138 -1.51 14.83 10.56
CA PRO A 138 -1.73 15.59 11.78
C PRO A 138 -3.11 16.24 11.73
N LYS A 139 -3.92 16.04 12.77
CA LYS A 139 -5.27 16.61 12.86
C LYS A 139 -5.21 18.01 13.47
N HIS A 140 -4.57 18.94 12.76
CA HIS A 140 -4.34 20.32 13.23
C HIS A 140 -5.62 21.09 13.58
N GLU A 141 -6.73 20.79 12.90
CA GLU A 141 -8.04 21.40 13.16
C GLU A 141 -8.57 21.10 14.59
N LEU A 142 -8.11 20.02 15.23
CA LEU A 142 -8.46 19.69 16.63
C LEU A 142 -7.62 20.47 17.65
N VAL A 143 -6.47 21.02 17.24
CA VAL A 143 -5.53 21.74 18.12
C VAL A 143 -5.84 23.24 18.16
N GLU A 144 -6.44 23.77 17.10
CA GLU A 144 -6.73 25.22 16.96
C GLU A 144 -8.15 25.61 17.41
N GLY A 145 -9.07 24.66 17.61
CA GLY A 145 -10.40 24.93 18.19
C GLY A 145 -10.35 25.13 19.71
N GLU A 146 -11.36 25.79 20.30
CA GLU A 146 -11.62 25.82 21.76
C GLU A 146 -12.05 24.43 22.28
N LEU A 147 -11.28 23.39 21.98
CA LEU A 147 -11.50 22.04 22.45
C LEU A 147 -11.10 21.95 23.92
N ASN A 148 -11.99 21.38 24.72
CA ASN A 148 -11.83 21.17 26.15
C ASN A 148 -10.46 20.50 26.44
N GLN A 149 -9.70 20.99 27.41
CA GLN A 149 -8.31 20.55 27.70
C GLN A 149 -8.17 19.02 27.86
N LYS A 150 -9.25 18.36 28.31
CA LYS A 150 -9.33 16.89 28.41
C LYS A 150 -9.33 16.20 27.04
N ALA A 151 -10.12 16.68 26.09
CA ALA A 151 -10.16 16.14 24.73
C ALA A 151 -8.81 16.31 24.02
N LEU A 152 -8.15 17.46 24.21
CA LEU A 152 -6.79 17.70 23.69
C LEU A 152 -5.76 16.73 24.31
N SER A 153 -5.83 16.50 25.63
CA SER A 153 -4.93 15.55 26.30
C SER A 153 -5.13 14.10 25.82
N ALA A 154 -6.38 13.68 25.60
CA ALA A 154 -6.72 12.37 25.06
C ALA A 154 -6.24 12.22 23.61
N TYR A 155 -6.37 13.28 22.80
CA TYR A 155 -5.85 13.33 21.44
C TYR A 155 -4.31 13.21 21.41
N LEU A 156 -3.59 13.93 22.27
CA LEU A 156 -2.13 13.87 22.34
C LEU A 156 -1.63 12.46 22.75
N ILE A 157 -2.29 11.83 23.72
CA ILE A 157 -2.01 10.44 24.10
C ILE A 157 -2.28 9.50 22.92
N TYR A 158 -3.43 9.68 22.26
CA TYR A 158 -3.79 8.92 21.08
C TYR A 158 -2.77 9.06 19.95
N GLU A 159 -2.43 10.28 19.53
CA GLU A 159 -1.46 10.56 18.47
C GLU A 159 -0.08 9.98 18.78
N SER A 160 0.40 10.16 20.01
CA SER A 160 1.70 9.62 20.44
C SER A 160 1.74 8.09 20.47
N SER A 161 0.61 7.44 20.77
CA SER A 161 0.53 5.99 20.92
C SER A 161 0.28 5.22 19.63
N MET A 162 -0.04 5.92 18.53
CA MET A 162 -0.69 5.30 17.38
C MET A 162 0.10 5.33 16.08
N ARG A 163 1.36 5.79 16.06
CA ARG A 163 2.22 5.70 14.88
C ARG A 163 2.29 4.27 14.38
N LEU A 164 1.74 4.02 13.20
CA LEU A 164 1.63 2.69 12.64
C LEU A 164 2.62 2.56 11.48
N ASP A 165 3.60 1.70 11.75
CA ASP A 165 4.70 1.40 10.86
C ASP A 165 4.29 0.22 9.98
N LEU A 166 3.68 0.51 8.82
CA LEU A 166 3.24 -0.48 7.83
C LEU A 166 4.42 -1.02 7.01
N LYS A 167 5.44 -1.54 7.69
CA LYS A 167 6.48 -2.33 7.05
C LYS A 167 5.96 -3.70 6.67
N VAL A 168 6.14 -4.09 5.41
CA VAL A 168 5.89 -5.46 4.96
C VAL A 168 6.85 -6.37 5.73
N CYS A 169 6.30 -7.21 6.63
CA CYS A 169 7.09 -8.07 7.53
C CYS A 169 8.18 -7.34 8.35
N GLY A 170 8.05 -6.05 8.62
CA GLY A 170 9.10 -5.28 9.31
C GLY A 170 10.36 -4.99 8.47
N LEU A 171 10.39 -5.39 7.19
CA LEU A 171 11.58 -5.31 6.33
C LEU A 171 11.67 -4.00 5.55
N TYR A 172 10.58 -3.56 4.92
CA TYR A 172 10.57 -2.34 4.12
C TYR A 172 9.19 -1.69 4.07
N PHE A 173 9.18 -0.37 3.86
CA PHE A 173 7.97 0.39 3.61
C PHE A 173 7.50 0.18 2.17
N SER A 174 6.27 -0.27 2.00
CA SER A 174 5.65 -0.33 0.68
C SER A 174 5.22 1.07 0.27
N ASN A 175 6.02 1.73 -0.57
CA ASN A 175 5.73 3.08 -1.06
C ASN A 175 6.05 3.19 -2.56
N ARG A 176 5.55 4.26 -3.19
CA ARG A 176 5.74 4.51 -4.63
C ARG A 176 7.22 4.62 -5.03
N GLY A 177 8.06 5.15 -4.15
CA GLY A 177 9.50 5.28 -4.40
C GLY A 177 10.19 3.91 -4.49
N ARG A 178 9.88 2.98 -3.59
CA ARG A 178 10.39 1.61 -3.59
C ARG A 178 9.92 0.83 -4.81
N TRP A 179 8.71 1.08 -5.29
CA TRP A 179 8.26 0.52 -6.56
C TRP A 179 9.14 0.99 -7.74
N LEU A 180 9.46 2.29 -7.82
CA LEU A 180 10.35 2.83 -8.85
C LEU A 180 11.76 2.25 -8.76
N GLU A 181 12.32 2.14 -7.56
CA GLU A 181 13.63 1.50 -7.33
C GLU A 181 13.64 0.04 -7.81
N MET A 182 12.56 -0.72 -7.53
CA MET A 182 12.42 -2.10 -7.97
C MET A 182 12.35 -2.19 -9.50
N MET A 183 11.59 -1.32 -10.17
CA MET A 183 11.53 -1.26 -11.62
C MET A 183 12.89 -0.90 -12.24
N GLY A 184 13.62 0.03 -11.63
CA GLY A 184 14.99 0.35 -12.02
C GLY A 184 15.92 -0.85 -11.90
N ALA A 185 15.85 -1.58 -10.79
CA ALA A 185 16.64 -2.80 -10.59
C ALA A 185 16.32 -3.88 -11.63
N ILE A 186 15.04 -4.10 -11.94
CA ILE A 186 14.62 -5.04 -12.99
C ILE A 186 15.23 -4.65 -14.34
N ALA A 187 15.12 -3.37 -14.72
CA ALA A 187 15.68 -2.87 -15.98
C ALA A 187 17.20 -3.08 -16.04
N CYS A 188 17.94 -2.72 -15.00
CA CYS A 188 19.38 -2.93 -14.93
C CYS A 188 19.78 -4.40 -15.09
N HIS A 189 19.10 -5.33 -14.39
CA HIS A 189 19.41 -6.75 -14.49
C HIS A 189 19.04 -7.34 -15.85
N ALA A 190 17.94 -6.91 -16.46
CA ALA A 190 17.57 -7.30 -17.82
C ALA A 190 18.60 -6.81 -18.86
N THR A 191 19.08 -5.57 -18.74
CA THR A 191 20.15 -5.03 -19.59
C THR A 191 21.47 -5.78 -19.39
N LEU A 192 21.82 -6.11 -18.16
CA LEU A 192 23.03 -6.87 -17.85
C LEU A 192 22.98 -8.27 -18.48
N LEU A 193 21.84 -8.97 -18.39
CA LEU A 193 21.65 -10.24 -19.10
C LEU A 193 21.81 -10.09 -20.62
N LEU A 194 21.28 -9.00 -21.20
CA LEU A 194 21.44 -8.70 -22.62
C LEU A 194 22.92 -8.48 -22.99
N GLN A 195 23.67 -7.74 -22.16
CA GLN A 195 25.10 -7.51 -22.37
C GLN A 195 25.89 -8.83 -22.35
N PHE A 196 25.61 -9.71 -21.39
CA PHE A 196 26.22 -11.05 -21.35
C PHE A 196 25.86 -11.88 -22.57
N HIS A 197 24.60 -11.87 -22.99
CA HIS A 197 24.17 -12.57 -24.21
C HIS A 197 24.92 -12.06 -25.44
N LEU A 198 25.02 -10.75 -25.64
CA LEU A 198 25.76 -10.16 -26.76
C LEU A 198 27.27 -10.48 -26.72
N THR A 199 27.85 -10.60 -25.54
CA THR A 199 29.28 -10.92 -25.36
C THR A 199 29.57 -12.40 -25.62
N LEU A 200 28.68 -13.30 -25.19
CA LEU A 200 28.79 -14.75 -25.33
C LEU A 200 28.27 -15.29 -26.68
N SER A 201 27.49 -14.50 -27.41
CA SER A 201 26.96 -14.82 -28.76
C SER A 201 27.94 -14.45 -29.89
N LYS A 202 29.18 -14.09 -29.53
CA LYS A 202 30.34 -14.00 -30.43
C LYS A 202 31.10 -15.31 -30.43
#